data_AF-A0AA43RWW6-F1
#
_entry.id   AF-A0AA43RWW6-F1
#
_cell.length_a   1.000
_cell.length_b   1.000
_cell.length_c   1.000
_cell.angle_alpha   90.00
_cell.angle_beta   90.00
_cell.angle_gamma   90.00
#
_symmetry.space_group_name_H-M   'P 1'
#
loop_
_entity.id
_entity.type
_entity.pdbx_description
1 polymer ?
#
loop_
_entity_poly.entity_id
_entity_poly.type
_entity_poly.pdbx_seq_one_letter_code
_entity_poly.pdbx_strand_id
1 'polypeptide(L)'
;MSVEQNMMFMTYLDIKKVLKINGKDISTYKARELFKKYRARRVDKKLVEFNPRYLPTEWLLKAISNDFGISYELLLSNLEDTKKDTQ
;
A
#
# COMPACT_ATOMS: atom_id res chain seq x y z
N MET A 1 -17.99 -20.57 4.25
CA MET A 1 -17.43 -19.21 4.16
C MET A 1 -16.80 -19.07 2.78
N SER A 2 -17.49 -18.38 1.88
CA SER A 2 -17.08 -18.22 0.48
C SER A 2 -15.83 -17.37 0.37
N VAL A 3 -15.09 -17.57 -0.71
CA VAL A 3 -13.84 -16.94 -1.13
C VAL A 3 -14.04 -15.45 -1.46
N GLU A 4 -14.78 -14.71 -0.63
CA GLU A 4 -14.61 -13.26 -0.51
C GLU A 4 -13.30 -13.07 0.24
N GLN A 5 -12.22 -13.29 -0.50
CA GLN A 5 -10.90 -12.78 -0.22
C GLN A 5 -11.09 -11.37 0.32
N ASN A 6 -10.78 -11.18 1.60
CA ASN A 6 -10.53 -9.88 2.22
C ASN A 6 -9.45 -9.18 1.39
N MET A 7 -9.83 -8.62 0.23
CA MET A 7 -8.98 -7.83 -0.62
C MET A 7 -8.76 -6.54 0.14
N MET A 8 -7.76 -6.58 1.00
CA MET A 8 -7.38 -5.44 1.78
C MET A 8 -6.91 -4.37 0.79
N PHE A 9 -7.46 -3.17 0.93
CA PHE A 9 -7.07 -2.01 0.15
C PHE A 9 -6.25 -1.05 0.99
N MET A 10 -5.35 -0.34 0.34
CA MET A 10 -4.53 0.72 0.90
C MET A 10 -4.76 2.04 0.17
N THR A 11 -4.62 3.12 0.94
CA THR A 11 -4.60 4.51 0.50
C THR A 11 -3.18 5.07 0.57
N TYR A 12 -2.98 6.29 0.07
CA TYR A 12 -1.71 7.00 0.23
C TYR A 12 -1.35 7.27 1.70
N LEU A 13 -2.33 7.34 2.61
CA LEU A 13 -2.06 7.53 4.04
C LEU A 13 -1.43 6.28 4.65
N ASP A 14 -1.85 5.10 4.20
CA ASP A 14 -1.27 3.83 4.65
C ASP A 14 0.18 3.68 4.18
N ILE A 15 0.49 4.11 2.95
CA ILE A 15 1.89 4.20 2.47
C ILE A 15 2.73 5.06 3.42
N LYS A 16 2.23 6.24 3.78
CA LYS A 16 2.95 7.17 4.68
C LYS A 16 3.19 6.54 6.05
N LYS A 17 2.17 5.92 6.65
CA LYS A 17 2.28 5.27 7.97
C LYS A 17 3.31 4.14 7.95
N VAL A 18 3.21 3.23 6.98
CA VAL A 18 4.12 2.08 6.85
C VAL A 18 5.56 2.55 6.64
N LEU A 19 5.79 3.55 5.77
CA LEU A 19 7.14 4.08 5.57
C LEU A 19 7.68 4.78 6.82
N LYS A 20 6.85 5.54 7.54
CA LYS A 20 7.24 6.20 8.78
C LYS A 20 7.70 5.20 9.85
N ILE A 21 6.99 4.08 10.00
CA ILE A 21 7.37 2.99 10.93
C ILE A 21 8.73 2.40 10.56
N ASN A 22 9.02 2.30 9.25
CA ASN A 22 10.29 1.80 8.74
C ASN A 22 11.38 2.90 8.64
N GLY A 23 11.26 3.97 9.43
CA GLY A 23 12.26 5.05 9.51
C GLY A 23 12.32 5.98 8.30
N LYS A 24 11.35 5.89 7.37
CA LYS A 24 11.26 6.73 6.17
C LYS A 24 10.08 7.68 6.28
N ASP A 25 10.27 8.80 6.98
CA ASP A 25 9.24 9.83 7.04
C ASP A 25 9.14 10.57 5.70
N ILE A 26 7.93 10.61 5.13
CA ILE A 26 7.66 11.25 3.86
C ILE A 26 6.48 12.20 3.99
N SER A 27 6.53 13.29 3.23
CA SER A 27 5.41 14.23 3.19
C SER A 27 4.15 13.57 2.61
N THR A 28 2.99 14.09 3.00
CA THR A 28 1.70 13.63 2.45
C THR A 28 1.64 13.80 0.93
N TYR A 29 2.27 14.86 0.40
CA TYR A 29 2.40 15.08 -1.04
C TYR A 29 3.20 13.95 -1.70
N LYS A 30 4.37 13.60 -1.15
CA LYS A 30 5.20 12.51 -1.68
C LYS A 30 4.48 11.16 -1.65
N ALA A 31 3.72 10.89 -0.60
CA ALA A 31 2.90 9.68 -0.50
C ALA A 31 1.82 9.60 -1.60
N ARG A 32 1.17 10.74 -1.92
CA ARG A 32 0.21 10.82 -3.03
C ARG A 32 0.88 10.58 -4.38
N GLU A 33 2.07 11.15 -4.61
CA GLU A 33 2.83 10.94 -5.85
C GLU A 33 3.25 9.49 -6.03
N LEU A 34 3.71 8.82 -4.96
CA LEU A 34 3.99 7.38 -4.99
C LEU A 34 2.74 6.57 -5.31
N PHE A 35 1.61 6.88 -4.66
CA PHE A 35 0.33 6.21 -4.94
C PHE A 35 -0.10 6.35 -6.41
N LYS A 36 0.03 7.54 -7.01
CA LYS A 36 -0.26 7.77 -8.43
C LYS A 36 0.71 6.99 -9.34
N LYS A 37 2.01 7.05 -9.06
CA LYS A 37 3.06 6.32 -9.80
C LYS A 37 2.77 4.82 -9.80
N TYR A 38 2.45 4.28 -8.64
CA TYR A 38 2.12 2.88 -8.48
C TYR A 38 0.81 2.53 -9.21
N ARG A 39 -0.24 3.34 -9.08
CA ARG A 39 -1.47 3.17 -9.86
C ARG A 39 -1.20 3.11 -11.37
N ALA A 40 -0.40 4.04 -11.91
CA ALA A 40 -0.08 4.07 -13.34
C ALA A 40 0.59 2.77 -13.81
N ARG A 41 1.59 2.27 -13.07
CA ARG A 41 2.26 0.98 -13.34
C ARG A 41 1.28 -0.21 -13.42
N ARG A 42 0.15 -0.14 -12.72
CA ARG A 42 -0.89 -1.19 -12.72
C ARG A 42 -1.86 -1.04 -13.88
N VAL A 43 -2.27 0.18 -14.22
CA VAL A 43 -3.15 0.49 -15.36
C VAL A 43 -2.48 0.05 -16.68
N ASP A 44 -1.18 0.26 -16.82
CA ASP A 44 -0.40 -0.20 -17.98
C ASP A 44 -0.43 -1.72 -18.16
N LYS A 45 -0.65 -2.48 -17.08
CA LYS A 45 -0.78 -3.96 -17.09
C LYS A 45 -2.22 -4.46 -17.34
N LYS A 46 -3.13 -3.60 -17.82
CA LYS A 46 -4.51 -3.92 -18.27
C LYS A 46 -5.39 -4.67 -17.25
N LEU A 47 -5.21 -4.46 -15.94
CA LEU A 47 -6.04 -5.07 -14.90
C LEU A 47 -6.99 -4.05 -14.22
N VAL A 48 -8.18 -3.94 -14.81
CA VAL A 48 -9.53 -3.84 -14.19
C VAL A 48 -9.85 -2.69 -13.21
N GLU A 49 -11.01 -2.06 -13.45
CA GLU A 49 -12.05 -1.50 -12.55
C GLU A 49 -11.78 -1.37 -11.04
N PHE A 50 -10.70 -0.71 -10.62
CA PHE A 50 -10.53 -0.35 -9.21
C PHE A 50 -10.95 1.09 -8.94
N ASN A 51 -11.64 1.29 -7.81
CA ASN A 51 -11.93 2.61 -7.27
C ASN A 51 -10.63 3.42 -7.19
N PRO A 52 -10.55 4.61 -7.81
CA PRO A 52 -9.31 5.39 -7.95
C PRO A 52 -8.65 5.79 -6.63
N ARG A 53 -9.35 5.65 -5.50
CA ARG A 53 -8.87 5.97 -4.15
C ARG A 53 -8.15 4.80 -3.45
N TYR A 54 -8.25 3.60 -3.99
CA TYR A 54 -7.83 2.37 -3.32
C TYR A 54 -7.02 1.47 -4.27
N LEU A 55 -5.93 0.92 -3.77
CA LEU A 55 -5.14 -0.10 -4.47
C LEU A 55 -5.02 -1.35 -3.61
N PRO A 56 -5.01 -2.56 -4.20
CA PRO A 56 -4.78 -3.80 -3.46
C PRO A 56 -3.47 -3.76 -2.65
N THR A 57 -3.60 -4.05 -1.36
CA THR A 57 -2.52 -4.00 -0.36
C THR A 57 -1.29 -4.77 -0.82
N GLU A 58 -1.44 -6.06 -1.17
CA GLU A 58 -0.32 -6.93 -1.54
C GLU A 58 0.55 -6.30 -2.64
N TRP A 59 -0.10 -5.81 -3.68
CA TRP A 59 0.59 -5.22 -4.82
C TRP A 59 1.30 -3.91 -4.42
N LEU A 60 0.66 -3.08 -3.60
CA LEU A 60 1.22 -1.82 -3.14
C LEU A 60 2.43 -2.04 -2.23
N LEU A 61 2.36 -3.01 -1.31
CA LEU A 61 3.48 -3.38 -0.43
C LEU A 61 4.65 -3.95 -1.24
N LYS A 62 4.41 -4.78 -2.26
CA LYS A 62 5.47 -5.25 -3.18
C LYS A 62 6.12 -4.09 -3.94
N ALA A 63 5.33 -3.11 -4.39
CA ALA A 63 5.88 -1.92 -5.06
C ALA A 63 6.75 -1.08 -4.10
N ILE A 64 6.30 -0.90 -2.85
CA ILE A 64 7.08 -0.22 -1.81
C ILE A 64 8.36 -1.00 -1.49
N SER A 65 8.25 -2.32 -1.34
CA SER A 65 9.39 -3.21 -1.07
C SER A 65 10.49 -3.03 -2.10
N ASN A 66 10.14 -3.06 -3.39
CA ASN A 66 11.08 -2.87 -4.49
C ASN A 66 11.66 -1.45 -4.54
N ASP A 67 10.85 -0.41 -4.36
CA ASP A 67 11.32 0.98 -4.47
C ASP A 67 12.15 1.43 -3.23
N PHE A 68 11.94 0.81 -2.04
CA PHE A 68 12.55 1.25 -0.78
C PHE A 68 13.49 0.24 -0.10
N GLY A 69 13.58 -0.99 -0.59
CA GLY A 69 14.42 -2.06 -0.03
C GLY A 69 13.95 -2.60 1.31
N ILE A 70 12.64 -2.52 1.59
CA ILE A 70 12.03 -3.03 2.83
C ILE A 70 11.39 -4.39 2.52
N SER A 71 11.54 -5.41 3.37
CA SER A 71 10.92 -6.72 3.08
C SER A 71 9.39 -6.64 3.07
N TYR A 72 8.77 -7.41 2.18
CA TYR A 72 7.30 -7.46 2.07
C TYR A 72 6.64 -7.90 3.37
N GLU A 73 7.24 -8.89 4.03
CA GLU A 73 6.77 -9.47 5.29
C GLU A 73 6.78 -8.43 6.42
N LEU A 74 7.84 -7.62 6.50
CA LEU A 74 7.94 -6.54 7.48
C LEU A 74 6.91 -5.44 7.20
N LEU A 75 6.70 -5.09 5.93
CA LEU A 75 5.68 -4.12 5.54
C LEU A 75 4.26 -4.62 5.86
N LEU A 76 3.99 -5.91 5.67
CA LEU A 76 2.70 -6.53 5.97
C LEU A 76 2.43 -6.57 7.47
N SER A 77 3.40 -7.01 8.29
CA SER A 77 3.27 -7.02 9.76
C SER A 77 2.98 -5.61 10.30
N ASN A 78 3.76 -4.61 9.88
CA ASN A 78 3.55 -3.23 10.31
C ASN A 78 2.17 -2.68 9.93
N LEU A 79 1.64 -3.08 8.77
CA LEU A 79 0.31 -2.67 8.33
C LEU A 79 -0.78 -3.30 9.21
N GLU A 80 -0.67 -4.57 9.56
CA GLU A 80 -1.61 -5.25 10.45
C GLU A 80 -1.64 -4.60 11.83
N ASP A 81 -0.48 -4.25 12.37
CA ASP A 81 -0.38 -3.59 13.68
C ASP A 81 -1.00 -2.18 13.65
N THR A 82 -0.80 -1.41 12.57
CA THR A 82 -1.45 -0.09 12.42
C THR A 82 -2.97 -0.13 12.32
N LYS A 83 -3.56 -1.29 12.00
CA LYS A 83 -5.02 -1.46 11.90
C LYS A 83 -5.64 -2.00 13.18
N LYS A 84 -4.85 -2.61 14.07
CA LYS A 84 -5.30 -3.04 15.40
C LYS A 84 -5.44 -1.87 16.37
N ASP A 85 -4.59 -0.85 16.28
CA ASP A 85 -4.64 0.34 17.13
C ASP A 85 -5.83 1.30 16.85
N THR A 86 -6.71 0.97 15.89
CA THR A 86 -7.87 1.81 15.52
C THR A 86 -9.21 1.18 15.95
N GLN A 87 -9.20 0.13 16.79
CA GLN A 87 -10.39 -0.52 17.35
C GLN A 87 -10.51 -0.35 18.86
#